data_AF-A0A3T0N4X8-F1
#
_entry.id   AF-A0A3T0N4X8-F1
#
_cell.length_a   1.000
_cell.length_b   1.000
_cell.length_c   1.000
_cell.angle_alpha   90.00
_cell.angle_beta   90.00
_cell.angle_gamma   90.00
#
_symmetry.space_group_name_H-M   'P 1'
#
loop_
_entity.id
_entity.type
_entity.pdbx_description
1 polymer ?
#
loop_
_entity_poly.entity_id
_entity_poly.type
_entity_poly.pdbx_seq_one_letter_code
_entity_poly.pdbx_strand_id
1 'polypeptide(L)' 'MPGDPDAMAEGKLLAAGFRSYIDGEWLITRATHNLDSGGYRTSIESEPME' A
#
# COMPACT_ATOMS: atom_id res chain seq x y z
N MET A 1 -5.16 5.14 1.93
CA MET A 1 -6.09 4.86 0.80
C MET A 1 -7.46 4.48 1.36
N PRO A 2 -8.54 4.44 0.55
CA PRO A 2 -9.79 3.80 0.97
C PRO A 2 -9.53 2.43 1.59
N GLY A 3 -10.41 2.00 2.50
CA GLY A 3 -10.26 0.71 3.17
C GLY A 3 -10.15 -0.45 2.18
N ASP A 4 -9.07 -1.22 2.33
CA ASP A 4 -8.76 -2.41 1.54
C ASP A 4 -8.33 -3.52 2.50
N PRO A 5 -9.17 -4.55 2.73
CA PRO A 5 -8.87 -5.65 3.63
C PRO A 5 -7.88 -6.67 3.05
N ASP A 6 -7.61 -6.65 1.74
CA ASP A 6 -6.69 -7.58 1.07
C ASP A 6 -5.25 -7.06 1.11
N ALA A 7 -5.06 -5.78 1.38
CA ALA A 7 -3.75 -5.17 1.59
C ALA A 7 -3.09 -5.71 2.87
N MET A 8 -2.02 -6.48 2.73
CA MET A 8 -1.27 -7.09 3.81
C MET A 8 0.24 -6.99 3.58
N ALA A 9 1.04 -7.20 4.64
CA ALA A 9 2.49 -7.35 4.50
C ALA A 9 2.84 -8.49 3.52
N GLU A 10 3.98 -8.36 2.87
CA GLU A 10 4.47 -9.26 1.79
C GLU A 10 3.62 -9.24 0.51
N GLY A 11 2.56 -8.43 0.46
CA GLY A 11 1.81 -8.16 -0.76
C GLY A 11 2.59 -7.29 -1.76
N LYS A 12 2.27 -7.43 -3.04
CA LYS A 12 2.82 -6.58 -4.11
C LYS A 12 1.92 -5.36 -4.35
N LEU A 13 2.52 -4.18 -4.35
CA LEU A 13 1.89 -2.91 -4.72
C LEU A 13 2.44 -2.46 -6.07
N LEU A 14 1.56 -2.19 -7.05
CA LEU A 14 1.95 -1.57 -8.31
C LEU A 14 1.83 -0.04 -8.18
N ALA A 15 2.96 0.66 -8.13
CA ALA A 15 3.00 2.11 -8.24
C ALA A 15 2.98 2.50 -9.73
N ALA A 16 1.99 3.29 -10.14
CA ALA A 16 1.82 3.73 -11.51
C ALA A 16 1.42 5.21 -11.57
N GLY A 17 1.97 5.95 -12.54
CA GLY A 17 1.69 7.37 -12.74
C GLY A 17 2.62 8.30 -11.95
N PHE A 18 3.71 7.78 -11.41
CA PHE A 18 4.78 8.51 -10.76
C PHE A 18 5.96 8.73 -11.74
N ARG A 19 7.07 9.26 -11.23
CA ARG A 19 8.31 9.34 -12.01
C ARG A 19 8.86 7.94 -12.23
N SER A 20 9.65 7.77 -13.29
CA SER A 20 10.16 6.46 -13.73
C SER A 20 10.99 5.69 -12.69
N TYR A 21 11.53 6.36 -11.67
CA TYR A 21 12.28 5.71 -10.58
C TYR A 21 11.39 5.31 -9.38
N ILE A 22 10.09 5.62 -9.43
CA ILE A 22 9.07 5.26 -8.44
C ILE A 22 8.10 4.24 -9.05
N ASP A 23 7.73 4.41 -10.31
CA ASP A 23 6.88 3.45 -11.02
C ASP A 23 7.47 2.04 -10.98
N GLY A 24 6.63 1.04 -10.72
CA GLY A 24 7.05 -0.37 -10.62
C GLY A 24 6.37 -1.15 -9.51
N GLU A 25 6.86 -2.38 -9.28
CA GLU A 25 6.43 -3.23 -8.18
C GLU A 25 7.16 -2.85 -6.88
N TRP A 26 6.39 -2.77 -5.79
CA TRP A 26 6.86 -2.51 -4.43
C TRP A 26 6.38 -3.63 -3.51
N LEU A 27 7.21 -3.99 -2.53
CA LEU A 27 6.84 -4.95 -1.48
C LEU A 27 6.20 -4.19 -0.32
N ILE A 28 4.98 -4.55 0.06
CA ILE A 28 4.33 -4.00 1.26
C ILE A 28 5.05 -4.57 2.49
N THR A 29 5.61 -3.70 3.32
CA THR A 29 6.27 -4.09 4.58
C THR A 29 5.31 -3.98 5.77
N ARG A 30 4.31 -3.09 5.68
CA ARG A 30 3.24 -2.94 6.69
C ARG A 30 1.94 -2.44 6.08
N ALA A 31 0.84 -3.08 6.46
CA ALA A 31 -0.51 -2.57 6.25
C ALA A 31 -1.16 -2.27 7.61
N THR A 32 -1.71 -1.07 7.79
CA THR A 32 -2.44 -0.67 8.98
C THR A 32 -3.89 -0.37 8.62
N HIS A 33 -4.80 -1.19 9.13
CA HIS A 33 -6.24 -1.05 8.96
C HIS A 33 -6.82 -0.25 10.12
N ASN A 34 -7.52 0.84 9.83
CA ASN A 34 -8.16 1.68 10.84
C ASN A 34 -9.64 1.88 10.51
N LEU A 35 -10.51 1.59 11.47
CA LEU A 35 -11.95 1.77 11.37
C LEU A 35 -12.41 2.71 12.48
N ASP A 36 -12.88 3.88 12.09
CA ASP A 36 -13.40 4.90 13.01
C ASP A 36 -14.70 5.54 12.47
N SER A 37 -15.18 6.60 13.12
CA SER A 37 -16.38 7.33 12.69
C SER A 37 -16.26 7.99 11.30
N GLY A 38 -15.04 8.13 10.78
CA GLY A 38 -14.73 8.57 9.42
C GLY A 38 -14.62 7.42 8.41
N GLY A 39 -14.92 6.18 8.81
CA GLY A 39 -14.97 5.01 7.95
C GLY A 39 -13.70 4.15 8.00
N TYR A 40 -13.61 3.23 7.04
CA TYR A 40 -12.48 2.31 6.93
C TYR A 40 -11.37 2.91 6.05
N ARG A 41 -10.16 2.98 6.58
CA ARG A 41 -8.94 3.40 5.87
C ARG A 41 -7.83 2.37 6.05
N THR A 42 -7.02 2.20 5.00
CA THR A 42 -5.78 1.43 5.05
C THR A 42 -4.59 2.35 4.76
N SER A 43 -3.55 2.28 5.60
CA SER A 43 -2.24 2.89 5.37
C SER A 43 -1.22 1.81 5.04
N ILE A 44 -0.42 2.03 3.99
CA ILE A 44 0.59 1.09 3.51
C ILE A 44 1.97 1.74 3.64
N GLU A 45 2.93 0.98 4.14
CA GLU A 45 4.36 1.22 3.96
C GLU A 45 4.94 0.12 3.08
N SER A 46 5.86 0.50 2.20
CA SER A 46 6.43 -0.38 1.19
C SER A 46 7.86 0.00 0.84
N GLU A 47 8.59 -0.95 0.27
CA GLU A 47 9.94 -0.78 -0.25
C GLU A 47 10.04 -1.24 -1.71
N PRO A 48 10.99 -0.68 -2.51
CA PRO A 48 11.21 -1.15 -3.87
C PRO A 48 11.59 -2.63 -3.88
N MET A 49 11.08 -3.39 -4.83
CA MET A 49 11.55 -4.77 -5.06
C MET A 49 12.91 -4.73 -5.75
N GLU A 50 13.88 -5.52 -5.27
CA GLU A 50 15.18 -5.74 -5.94
C GLU A 50 15.06 -6.56 -7.22
#